data_AF-A0A6L6DNR2-F1
#
_entry.id   AF-A0A6L6DNR2-F1
#
_cell.length_a   1.000
_cell.length_b   1.000
_cell.length_c   1.000
_cell.angle_alpha   90.00
_cell.angle_beta   90.00
_cell.angle_gamma   90.00
#
_symmetry.space_group_name_H-M   'P 1'
#
loop_
_entity.id
_entity.type
_entity.pdbx_description
1 polymer ?
#
loop_
_entity_poly.entity_id
_entity_poly.type
_entity_poly.pdbx_seq_one_letter_code
_entity_poly.pdbx_strand_id
1 'polypeptide(L)'
;MLKYITTDHNNGLDIVKSNPELGSLWSEIESALSSITDERIKAQVPLSNNKMSLSSAINDLIDVELKKRGWTAQSAIFQGDQYKDKNWRLDFSKRVENPKKDITGMAVEVAFNHGEAIAWNLMKPNLAAEINHVGTQTNIGAGVGIYICATKSLKKAGGFDGAVGEYEKVLRYLLPMAQKLTRPLIIVGLEAPETFKIVKRKDPVTKKNSGELQPI
;
A
#
# COMPACT_ATOMS: atom_id res chain seq x y z
N MET A 1 15.51 1.30 -9.16
CA MET A 1 14.14 1.79 -8.87
C MET A 1 13.31 0.61 -8.43
N LEU A 2 12.36 0.82 -7.51
CA LEU A 2 11.46 -0.24 -7.07
C LEU A 2 10.48 -0.55 -8.21
N LYS A 3 10.60 -1.74 -8.77
CA LYS A 3 9.71 -2.21 -9.82
C LYS A 3 8.41 -2.72 -9.23
N TYR A 4 7.34 -2.64 -10.01
CA TYR A 4 6.01 -3.08 -9.60
C TYR A 4 5.19 -3.51 -10.80
N ILE A 5 4.21 -4.38 -10.53
CA ILE A 5 3.16 -4.77 -11.46
C ILE A 5 1.81 -4.25 -10.96
N THR A 6 0.86 -4.07 -11.88
CA THR A 6 -0.48 -3.58 -11.54
C THR A 6 -1.58 -4.47 -12.09
N THR A 7 -2.69 -4.55 -11.36
CA THR A 7 -3.99 -5.06 -11.83
C THR A 7 -5.07 -4.18 -11.21
N ASP A 8 -6.13 -3.91 -11.95
CA ASP A 8 -7.22 -3.08 -11.47
C ASP A 8 -8.53 -3.85 -11.33
N HIS A 9 -9.44 -3.23 -10.58
CA HIS A 9 -10.81 -3.66 -10.38
C HIS A 9 -11.72 -2.46 -10.65
N ASN A 10 -12.87 -2.70 -11.30
CA ASN A 10 -13.81 -1.66 -11.75
C ASN A 10 -13.13 -0.55 -12.58
N ASN A 11 -12.23 -0.91 -13.50
CA ASN A 11 -11.57 -0.01 -14.45
C ASN A 11 -10.71 1.09 -13.79
N GLY A 12 -10.14 0.83 -12.61
CA GLY A 12 -9.33 1.80 -11.88
C GLY A 12 -8.20 2.41 -12.71
N LEU A 13 -7.53 1.61 -13.56
CA LEU A 13 -6.45 2.11 -14.41
C LEU A 13 -6.95 3.02 -15.54
N ASP A 14 -8.11 2.72 -16.12
CA ASP A 14 -8.67 3.55 -17.19
C ASP A 14 -9.25 4.86 -16.65
N ILE A 15 -9.77 4.84 -15.42
CA ILE A 15 -10.25 6.03 -14.73
C ILE A 15 -9.09 7.00 -14.45
N VAL A 16 -7.96 6.54 -13.90
CA VAL A 16 -6.81 7.44 -13.64
C VAL A 16 -6.16 7.95 -14.92
N LYS A 17 -6.24 7.21 -16.04
CA LYS A 17 -5.75 7.68 -17.35
C LYS A 17 -6.65 8.76 -17.97
N SER A 18 -7.96 8.65 -17.78
CA SER A 18 -8.94 9.53 -18.41
C SER A 18 -9.28 10.77 -17.59
N ASN A 19 -9.05 10.72 -16.27
CA ASN A 19 -9.28 11.85 -15.36
C ASN A 19 -7.95 12.53 -15.00
N PRO A 20 -7.71 13.80 -15.40
CA PRO A 20 -6.45 14.49 -15.17
C PRO A 20 -6.07 14.64 -13.69
N GLU A 21 -7.04 14.91 -12.83
CA GLU A 21 -6.80 15.10 -11.40
C GLU A 21 -6.34 13.80 -10.74
N LEU A 22 -7.03 12.69 -11.01
CA LEU A 22 -6.66 11.36 -10.53
C LEU A 22 -5.36 10.87 -11.20
N GLY A 23 -5.15 11.18 -12.47
CA GLY A 23 -3.90 10.87 -13.18
C GLY A 23 -2.69 11.54 -12.53
N SER A 24 -2.82 12.80 -12.12
CA SER A 24 -1.78 13.51 -11.38
C SER A 24 -1.47 12.82 -10.04
N LEU A 25 -2.50 12.41 -9.28
CA LEU A 25 -2.30 11.67 -8.02
C LEU A 25 -1.65 10.30 -8.24
N TRP A 26 -2.03 9.60 -9.32
CA TRP A 26 -1.40 8.34 -9.70
C TRP A 26 0.09 8.54 -9.99
N SER A 27 0.44 9.53 -10.83
CA SER A 27 1.84 9.84 -11.16
C SER A 27 2.69 10.21 -9.95
N GLU A 28 2.10 10.82 -8.91
CA GLU A 28 2.80 11.04 -7.64
C GLU A 28 3.18 9.73 -6.93
N ILE A 29 2.28 8.73 -6.93
CA ILE A 29 2.55 7.40 -6.37
C ILE A 29 3.64 6.71 -7.19
N GLU A 30 3.55 6.73 -8.52
CA GLU A 30 4.56 6.14 -9.41
C GLU A 30 5.93 6.80 -9.20
N SER A 31 5.96 8.13 -9.07
CA SER A 31 7.16 8.89 -8.74
C SER A 31 7.72 8.52 -7.36
N ALA A 32 6.85 8.33 -6.36
CA ALA A 32 7.27 7.91 -5.03
C ALA A 32 7.94 6.52 -5.07
N LEU A 33 7.28 5.53 -5.68
CA LEU A 33 7.80 4.17 -5.79
C LEU A 33 9.09 4.11 -6.62
N SER A 34 9.13 4.77 -7.77
CA SER A 34 10.32 4.78 -8.64
C SER A 34 11.55 5.43 -7.99
N SER A 35 11.35 6.40 -7.09
CA SER A 35 12.43 7.05 -6.34
C SER A 35 13.08 6.16 -5.28
N ILE A 36 12.45 5.05 -4.92
CA ILE A 36 12.98 4.08 -3.95
C ILE A 36 13.90 3.13 -4.71
N THR A 37 15.21 3.20 -4.48
CA THR A 37 16.19 2.31 -5.11
C THR A 37 16.62 1.18 -4.18
N ASP A 38 17.22 0.13 -4.74
CA ASP A 38 17.81 -0.96 -3.96
C ASP A 38 18.79 -0.45 -2.90
N GLU A 39 19.63 0.53 -3.25
CA GLU A 39 20.59 1.16 -2.34
C GLU A 39 19.89 1.88 -1.19
N ARG A 40 18.79 2.59 -1.48
CA ARG A 40 17.98 3.23 -0.44
C ARG A 40 17.33 2.21 0.48
N ILE A 41 16.80 1.11 -0.07
CA ILE A 41 16.23 0.03 0.74
C ILE A 41 17.31 -0.59 1.62
N LYS A 42 18.49 -0.94 1.06
CA LYS A 42 19.63 -1.47 1.83
C LYS A 42 20.04 -0.54 2.97
N ALA A 43 20.13 0.76 2.70
CA ALA A 43 20.49 1.77 3.70
C ALA A 43 19.40 1.93 4.78
N GLN A 44 18.12 1.73 4.44
CA GLN A 44 17.01 1.85 5.38
C GLN A 44 16.82 0.62 6.28
N VAL A 45 17.13 -0.59 5.81
CA VAL A 45 17.00 -1.84 6.59
C VAL A 45 17.61 -1.75 8.00
N PRO A 46 18.86 -1.29 8.21
CA PRO A 46 19.44 -1.22 9.56
C PRO A 46 18.78 -0.17 10.46
N LEU A 47 18.12 0.84 9.87
CA LEU A 47 17.41 1.92 10.57
C LEU A 47 15.98 1.56 10.95
N SER A 48 15.42 0.52 10.32
CA SER A 48 14.03 0.12 10.48
C SER A 48 13.80 -0.69 11.77
N ASN A 49 12.58 -0.61 12.31
CA ASN A 49 12.20 -1.33 13.54
C ASN A 49 12.24 -2.85 13.38
N ASN A 50 11.82 -3.37 12.22
CA ASN A 50 11.94 -4.80 11.90
C ASN A 50 13.06 -5.02 10.87
N LYS A 51 14.08 -5.76 11.27
CA LYS A 51 15.25 -6.11 10.45
C LYS A 51 15.19 -7.53 9.89
N MET A 52 14.11 -8.28 10.17
CA MET A 52 13.93 -9.65 9.68
C MET A 52 13.44 -9.70 8.24
N SER A 53 12.83 -8.62 7.75
CA SER A 53 12.26 -8.52 6.41
C SER A 53 12.32 -7.09 5.87
N LEU A 54 12.11 -6.94 4.57
CA LEU A 54 12.08 -5.62 3.91
C LEU A 54 10.81 -4.82 4.17
N SER A 55 9.78 -5.42 4.78
CA SER A 55 8.49 -4.76 5.02
C SER A 55 8.60 -3.41 5.72
N SER A 56 9.33 -3.31 6.82
CA SER A 56 9.48 -2.02 7.54
C SER A 56 10.27 -1.00 6.72
N ALA A 57 11.39 -1.41 6.13
CA ALA A 57 12.20 -0.50 5.33
C ALA A 57 11.45 0.07 4.11
N ILE A 58 10.69 -0.77 3.41
CA ILE A 58 9.87 -0.35 2.27
C ILE A 58 8.73 0.56 2.76
N ASN A 59 8.05 0.19 3.84
CA ASN A 59 6.96 1.01 4.39
C ASN A 59 7.45 2.39 4.84
N ASP A 60 8.58 2.46 5.53
CA ASP A 60 9.19 3.71 5.98
C ASP A 60 9.53 4.63 4.79
N LEU A 61 10.09 4.06 3.71
CA LEU A 61 10.44 4.83 2.51
C LEU A 61 9.20 5.32 1.76
N ILE A 62 8.15 4.50 1.65
CA ILE A 62 6.87 4.92 1.05
C ILE A 62 6.26 6.07 1.88
N ASP A 63 6.27 5.96 3.21
CA ASP A 63 5.78 7.01 4.11
C ASP A 63 6.51 8.33 3.90
N VAL A 64 7.84 8.30 3.85
CA VAL A 64 8.67 9.49 3.58
C VAL A 64 8.33 10.10 2.22
N GLU A 65 8.26 9.30 1.16
CA GLU A 65 8.05 9.80 -0.20
C GLU A 65 6.64 10.35 -0.42
N LEU A 66 5.62 9.70 0.13
CA LEU A 66 4.23 10.17 0.01
C LEU A 66 4.00 11.43 0.86
N LYS A 67 4.51 11.49 2.10
CA LYS A 67 4.42 12.71 2.92
C LYS A 67 5.11 13.90 2.25
N LYS A 68 6.28 13.69 1.64
CA LYS A 68 6.99 14.73 0.88
C LYS A 68 6.15 15.29 -0.28
N ARG A 69 5.23 14.50 -0.83
CA ARG A 69 4.29 14.89 -1.89
C ARG A 69 2.96 15.41 -1.33
N GLY A 70 2.86 15.65 -0.03
CA GLY A 70 1.66 16.21 0.61
C GLY A 70 0.52 15.21 0.80
N TRP A 71 0.80 13.91 0.80
CA TRP A 71 -0.20 12.90 1.18
C TRP A 71 -0.43 12.91 2.70
N THR A 72 -1.69 12.79 3.10
CA THR A 72 -2.07 12.76 4.51
C THR A 72 -1.95 11.35 5.05
N ALA A 73 -1.00 11.13 5.96
CA ALA A 73 -0.80 9.83 6.58
C ALA A 73 -1.84 9.53 7.68
N GLN A 74 -2.13 8.25 7.91
CA GLN A 74 -3.01 7.75 8.99
C GLN A 74 -4.39 8.42 8.96
N SER A 75 -4.92 8.56 7.76
CA SER A 75 -6.17 9.26 7.45
C SER A 75 -7.37 8.50 8.00
N ALA A 76 -8.15 9.12 8.88
CA ALA A 76 -9.36 8.50 9.45
C ALA A 76 -10.44 8.36 8.37
N ILE A 77 -11.06 7.17 8.27
CA ILE A 77 -12.15 6.90 7.34
C ILE A 77 -13.41 7.58 7.84
N PHE A 78 -13.77 7.36 9.11
CA PHE A 78 -15.02 7.83 9.72
C PHE A 78 -14.80 8.94 10.75
N GLN A 79 -15.79 9.82 10.88
CA GLN A 79 -15.91 10.82 11.95
C GLN A 79 -16.51 10.19 13.21
N GLY A 80 -16.07 10.65 14.38
CA GLY A 80 -16.61 10.24 15.68
C GLY A 80 -15.57 9.57 16.57
N ASP A 81 -15.69 9.78 17.88
CA ASP A 81 -14.71 9.32 18.86
C ASP A 81 -14.61 7.79 18.93
N GLN A 82 -15.69 7.09 18.63
CA GLN A 82 -15.76 5.63 18.59
C GLN A 82 -14.99 4.99 17.42
N TYR A 83 -14.55 5.79 16.42
CA TYR A 83 -13.79 5.30 15.26
C TYR A 83 -12.34 5.81 15.24
N LYS A 84 -11.84 6.31 16.37
CA LYS A 84 -10.46 6.83 16.46
C LYS A 84 -9.38 5.74 16.37
N ASP A 85 -9.77 4.48 16.53
CA ASP A 85 -8.84 3.34 16.49
C ASP A 85 -8.18 3.16 15.12
N LYS A 86 -7.12 2.34 15.11
CA LYS A 86 -6.29 2.11 13.91
C LYS A 86 -6.98 1.31 12.81
N ASN A 87 -8.05 0.57 13.11
CA ASN A 87 -8.76 -0.24 12.13
C ASN A 87 -9.53 0.62 11.13
N TRP A 88 -9.90 1.84 11.52
CA TRP A 88 -10.63 2.80 10.69
C TRP A 88 -9.73 3.87 10.08
N ARG A 89 -8.45 3.56 9.91
CA ARG A 89 -7.49 4.46 9.27
C ARG A 89 -6.92 3.83 8.00
N LEU A 90 -6.79 4.68 7.00
CA LEU A 90 -5.98 4.43 5.81
C LEU A 90 -4.54 4.79 6.10
N ASP A 91 -3.59 4.14 5.43
CA ASP A 91 -2.19 4.55 5.52
C ASP A 91 -1.99 5.94 4.93
N PHE A 92 -2.55 6.20 3.74
CA PHE A 92 -2.52 7.54 3.14
C PHE A 92 -3.81 7.90 2.43
N SER A 93 -4.03 9.20 2.31
CA SER A 93 -5.02 9.73 1.38
C SER A 93 -4.59 11.08 0.82
N LYS A 94 -5.14 11.41 -0.34
CA LYS A 94 -5.03 12.75 -0.90
C LYS A 94 -6.29 13.07 -1.70
N ARG A 95 -6.89 14.21 -1.39
CA ARG A 95 -8.05 14.74 -2.11
C ARG A 95 -7.61 15.82 -3.08
N VAL A 96 -8.38 15.99 -4.15
CA VAL A 96 -8.22 17.02 -5.14
C VAL A 96 -9.61 17.52 -5.56
N GLU A 97 -9.73 18.82 -5.73
CA GLU A 97 -10.96 19.45 -6.23
C GLU A 97 -10.83 19.66 -7.74
N ASN A 98 -11.84 19.26 -8.49
CA ASN A 98 -11.90 19.57 -9.91
C ASN A 98 -12.31 21.06 -10.11
N PRO A 99 -12.19 21.63 -11.32
CA PRO A 99 -12.59 23.01 -11.59
C PRO A 99 -14.07 23.32 -11.31
N LYS A 100 -14.94 22.30 -11.26
CA LYS A 100 -16.36 22.40 -10.92
C LYS A 100 -16.63 22.31 -9.41
N LYS A 101 -15.57 22.21 -8.59
CA LYS A 101 -15.60 22.02 -7.13
C LYS A 101 -16.16 20.67 -6.68
N ASP A 102 -16.23 19.68 -7.56
CA ASP A 102 -16.43 18.30 -7.12
C ASP A 102 -15.14 17.75 -6.52
N ILE A 103 -15.28 16.99 -5.44
CA ILE A 103 -14.15 16.36 -4.76
C ILE A 103 -13.91 14.98 -5.36
N THR A 104 -12.66 14.70 -5.69
CA THR A 104 -12.16 13.35 -5.97
C THR A 104 -10.84 13.12 -5.22
N GLY A 105 -10.25 11.94 -5.32
CA GLY A 105 -9.00 11.64 -4.64
C GLY A 105 -8.60 10.18 -4.68
N MET A 106 -7.60 9.87 -3.86
CA MET A 106 -7.08 8.52 -3.69
C MET A 106 -6.91 8.16 -2.24
N ALA A 107 -7.23 6.90 -1.93
CA ALA A 107 -7.00 6.26 -0.64
C ALA A 107 -5.99 5.14 -0.83
N VAL A 108 -4.89 5.14 -0.09
CA VAL A 108 -3.80 4.17 -0.24
C VAL A 108 -3.69 3.34 1.03
N GLU A 109 -3.59 2.03 0.85
CA GLU A 109 -3.29 1.05 1.88
C GLU A 109 -2.02 0.28 1.48
N VAL A 110 -1.03 0.27 2.37
CA VAL A 110 0.25 -0.43 2.19
C VAL A 110 0.26 -1.68 3.08
N ALA A 111 0.00 -2.83 2.49
CA ALA A 111 -0.26 -4.07 3.21
C ALA A 111 0.89 -5.08 3.09
N PHE A 112 1.61 -5.27 4.22
CA PHE A 112 2.59 -6.34 4.42
C PHE A 112 2.22 -7.25 5.60
N ASN A 113 0.94 -7.27 5.99
CA ASN A 113 0.41 -8.03 7.12
C ASN A 113 -0.08 -9.42 6.68
N HIS A 114 -0.64 -10.16 7.63
CA HIS A 114 -1.18 -11.51 7.40
C HIS A 114 -2.25 -11.50 6.30
N GLY A 115 -2.26 -12.55 5.47
CA GLY A 115 -3.20 -12.68 4.36
C GLY A 115 -4.67 -12.81 4.77
N GLU A 116 -4.96 -12.99 6.06
CA GLU A 116 -6.33 -12.93 6.60
C GLU A 116 -6.90 -11.51 6.61
N ALA A 117 -6.03 -10.49 6.66
CA ALA A 117 -6.41 -9.09 6.64
C ALA A 117 -6.67 -8.54 5.23
N ILE A 118 -6.45 -9.33 4.16
CA ILE A 118 -6.62 -8.88 2.76
C ILE A 118 -8.01 -8.31 2.53
N ALA A 119 -9.06 -9.04 2.93
CA ALA A 119 -10.43 -8.58 2.75
C ALA A 119 -10.68 -7.24 3.44
N TRP A 120 -10.18 -7.07 4.66
CA TRP A 120 -10.28 -5.81 5.40
C TRP A 120 -9.54 -4.66 4.71
N ASN A 121 -8.30 -4.92 4.30
CA ASN A 121 -7.45 -3.93 3.66
C ASN A 121 -7.96 -3.52 2.28
N LEU A 122 -8.64 -4.41 1.54
CA LEU A 122 -9.35 -4.06 0.29
C LEU A 122 -10.59 -3.22 0.56
N MET A 123 -11.32 -3.50 1.66
CA MET A 123 -12.52 -2.76 2.02
C MET A 123 -12.22 -1.33 2.50
N LYS A 124 -11.09 -1.08 3.17
CA LYS A 124 -10.77 0.25 3.71
C LYS A 124 -10.77 1.37 2.65
N PRO A 125 -10.04 1.27 1.52
CA PRO A 125 -10.11 2.27 0.45
C PRO A 125 -11.51 2.35 -0.18
N ASN A 126 -12.22 1.21 -0.30
CA ASN A 126 -13.58 1.18 -0.81
C ASN A 126 -14.54 2.00 0.08
N LEU A 127 -14.48 1.80 1.41
CA LEU A 127 -15.30 2.53 2.38
C LEU A 127 -15.00 4.04 2.38
N ALA A 128 -13.74 4.43 2.20
CA ALA A 128 -13.34 5.83 2.14
C ALA A 128 -13.87 6.56 0.90
N ALA A 129 -14.12 5.84 -0.19
CA ALA A 129 -14.72 6.36 -1.42
C ALA A 129 -16.24 6.16 -1.48
N GLU A 130 -16.86 5.53 -0.48
CA GLU A 130 -18.32 5.33 -0.40
C GLU A 130 -19.02 6.39 0.44
N ILE A 131 -20.21 6.78 -0.03
CA ILE A 131 -21.14 7.59 0.78
C ILE A 131 -21.66 6.67 1.89
N ASN A 132 -21.38 7.03 3.13
CA ASN A 132 -21.75 6.26 4.31
C ASN A 132 -22.66 7.09 5.23
N HIS A 133 -23.51 6.39 6.00
CA HIS A 133 -24.35 7.03 7.03
C HIS A 133 -23.53 7.61 8.19
N VAL A 134 -22.27 7.18 8.32
CA VAL A 134 -21.26 7.79 9.18
C VAL A 134 -20.47 8.78 8.33
N GLY A 135 -20.40 10.04 8.76
CA GLY A 135 -19.63 11.06 8.05
C GLY A 135 -18.18 10.62 7.87
N THR A 136 -17.61 10.82 6.69
CA THR A 136 -16.20 10.51 6.44
C THR A 136 -15.31 11.69 6.84
N GLN A 137 -14.17 11.42 7.47
CA GLN A 137 -13.19 12.47 7.74
C GLN A 137 -12.30 12.70 6.51
N THR A 138 -11.92 11.61 5.87
CA THR A 138 -11.16 11.60 4.62
C THR A 138 -12.13 11.49 3.45
N ASN A 139 -12.76 12.60 3.07
CA ASN A 139 -13.67 12.62 1.92
C ASN A 139 -12.85 12.70 0.63
N ILE A 140 -12.63 11.56 -0.04
CA ILE A 140 -12.02 11.48 -1.38
C ILE A 140 -13.08 11.44 -2.50
N GLY A 141 -14.36 11.68 -2.18
CA GLY A 141 -15.46 11.66 -3.15
C GLY A 141 -15.53 10.34 -3.94
N ALA A 142 -15.85 10.43 -5.23
CA ALA A 142 -15.83 9.29 -6.16
C ALA A 142 -14.39 8.92 -6.59
N GLY A 143 -13.51 8.77 -5.61
CA GLY A 143 -12.08 8.52 -5.81
C GLY A 143 -11.73 7.06 -6.11
N VAL A 144 -10.43 6.80 -6.18
CA VAL A 144 -9.84 5.47 -6.48
C VAL A 144 -9.08 4.94 -5.27
N GLY A 145 -9.28 3.67 -4.93
CA GLY A 145 -8.49 3.00 -3.90
C GLY A 145 -7.21 2.38 -4.46
N ILE A 146 -6.11 2.46 -3.74
CA ILE A 146 -4.82 1.88 -4.10
C ILE A 146 -4.40 0.91 -3.01
N TYR A 147 -4.06 -0.32 -3.42
CA TYR A 147 -3.58 -1.36 -2.51
C TYR A 147 -2.17 -1.76 -2.90
N ILE A 148 -1.17 -1.44 -2.07
CA ILE A 148 0.23 -1.74 -2.31
C ILE A 148 0.64 -2.95 -1.48
N CYS A 149 1.22 -3.97 -2.10
CA CYS A 149 1.64 -5.19 -1.42
C CYS A 149 2.85 -5.83 -2.07
N ALA A 150 3.42 -6.85 -1.42
CA ALA A 150 4.53 -7.60 -2.00
C ALA A 150 4.03 -8.66 -2.98
N THR A 151 4.71 -8.81 -4.12
CA THR A 151 4.56 -10.02 -4.95
C THR A 151 5.11 -11.25 -4.23
N LYS A 152 4.81 -12.46 -4.70
CA LYS A 152 5.40 -13.69 -4.18
C LYS A 152 6.93 -13.68 -4.29
N SER A 153 7.49 -13.06 -5.33
CA SER A 153 8.94 -12.92 -5.51
C SER A 153 9.53 -11.99 -4.45
N LEU A 154 8.94 -10.82 -4.21
CA LEU A 154 9.38 -9.91 -3.14
C LEU A 154 9.18 -10.52 -1.75
N LYS A 155 8.07 -11.21 -1.51
CA LYS A 155 7.82 -11.92 -0.24
C LYS A 155 8.96 -12.90 0.07
N LYS A 156 9.40 -13.66 -0.94
CA LYS A 156 10.52 -14.61 -0.81
C LYS A 156 11.87 -13.89 -0.66
N ALA A 157 12.20 -12.99 -1.57
CA ALA A 157 13.49 -12.31 -1.60
C ALA A 157 13.68 -11.33 -0.44
N GLY A 158 12.60 -10.72 0.04
CA GLY A 158 12.60 -9.75 1.13
C GLY A 158 12.43 -10.36 2.51
N GLY A 159 12.48 -11.69 2.65
CA GLY A 159 12.46 -12.37 3.95
C GLY A 159 11.14 -12.22 4.72
N PHE A 160 10.02 -12.00 4.05
CA PHE A 160 8.72 -11.82 4.70
C PHE A 160 8.28 -13.11 5.42
N ASP A 161 7.33 -13.00 6.35
CA ASP A 161 6.72 -14.17 6.97
C ASP A 161 5.83 -14.94 5.98
N GLY A 162 5.74 -16.26 6.15
CA GLY A 162 4.95 -17.13 5.26
C GLY A 162 3.46 -16.78 5.24
N ALA A 163 2.94 -16.23 6.34
CA ALA A 163 1.54 -15.86 6.47
C ALA A 163 1.19 -14.51 5.84
N VAL A 164 2.17 -13.69 5.44
CA VAL A 164 1.94 -12.39 4.77
C VAL A 164 1.10 -12.57 3.50
N GLY A 165 0.14 -11.69 3.25
CA GLY A 165 -0.64 -11.69 2.01
C GLY A 165 0.17 -11.16 0.83
N GLU A 166 0.49 -12.01 -0.15
CA GLU A 166 1.12 -11.57 -1.40
C GLU A 166 0.10 -11.11 -2.45
N TYR A 167 0.56 -10.32 -3.42
CA TYR A 167 -0.19 -9.83 -4.59
C TYR A 167 -1.06 -10.90 -5.24
N GLU A 168 -0.50 -12.08 -5.50
CA GLU A 168 -1.20 -13.20 -6.14
C GLU A 168 -2.34 -13.73 -5.28
N LYS A 169 -2.24 -13.63 -3.95
CA LYS A 169 -3.34 -13.92 -3.03
C LYS A 169 -4.38 -12.81 -3.05
N VAL A 170 -3.97 -11.55 -3.09
CA VAL A 170 -4.89 -10.40 -3.20
C VAL A 170 -5.75 -10.51 -4.45
N LEU A 171 -5.18 -10.86 -5.61
CA LEU A 171 -5.95 -11.05 -6.85
C LEU A 171 -7.03 -12.14 -6.71
N ARG A 172 -6.76 -13.21 -5.96
CA ARG A 172 -7.78 -14.26 -5.69
C ARG A 172 -8.96 -13.76 -4.85
N TYR A 173 -8.79 -12.66 -4.10
CA TYR A 173 -9.86 -12.06 -3.30
C TYR A 173 -10.73 -11.10 -4.14
N LEU A 174 -10.20 -10.50 -5.20
CA LEU A 174 -10.95 -9.55 -6.02
C LEU A 174 -12.23 -10.17 -6.61
N LEU A 175 -12.13 -11.37 -7.19
CA LEU A 175 -13.27 -12.04 -7.82
C LEU A 175 -14.43 -12.35 -6.84
N PRO A 176 -14.23 -13.06 -5.72
CA PRO A 176 -15.31 -13.32 -4.77
C PRO A 176 -15.82 -12.05 -4.07
N MET A 177 -15.00 -11.01 -3.97
CA MET A 177 -15.39 -9.74 -3.34
C MET A 177 -15.89 -8.69 -4.34
N ALA A 178 -15.98 -9.00 -5.64
CA ALA A 178 -16.24 -8.00 -6.68
C ALA A 178 -17.52 -7.19 -6.43
N GLN A 179 -18.58 -7.83 -5.93
CA GLN A 179 -19.86 -7.18 -5.62
C GLN A 179 -19.85 -6.34 -4.34
N LYS A 180 -18.80 -6.46 -3.51
CA LYS A 180 -18.60 -5.67 -2.29
C LYS A 180 -17.58 -4.56 -2.49
N LEU A 181 -16.65 -4.75 -3.41
CA LEU A 181 -15.70 -3.74 -3.85
C LEU A 181 -16.36 -2.95 -4.98
N THR A 182 -17.25 -2.01 -4.64
CA THR A 182 -18.01 -1.24 -5.63
C THR A 182 -17.20 -0.09 -6.23
N ARG A 183 -16.10 0.31 -5.56
CA ARG A 183 -15.23 1.40 -5.99
C ARG A 183 -14.09 0.91 -6.87
N PRO A 184 -13.56 1.78 -7.76
CA PRO A 184 -12.37 1.46 -8.52
C PRO A 184 -11.16 1.23 -7.61
N LEU A 185 -10.43 0.15 -7.86
CA LEU A 185 -9.21 -0.17 -7.14
C LEU A 185 -8.05 -0.42 -8.10
N ILE A 186 -6.85 -0.02 -7.69
CA ILE A 186 -5.59 -0.40 -8.35
C ILE A 186 -4.77 -1.19 -7.34
N ILE A 187 -4.46 -2.44 -7.67
CA ILE A 187 -3.59 -3.30 -6.88
C ILE A 187 -2.18 -3.19 -7.44
N VAL A 188 -1.24 -2.83 -6.58
CA VAL A 188 0.19 -2.67 -6.89
C VAL A 188 0.97 -3.77 -6.19
N GLY A 189 1.57 -4.65 -6.99
CA GLY A 189 2.49 -5.68 -6.53
C GLY A 189 3.93 -5.23 -6.66
N LEU A 190 4.59 -4.91 -5.55
CA LEU A 190 6.01 -4.56 -5.50
C LEU A 190 6.87 -5.79 -5.81
N GLU A 191 7.82 -5.64 -6.73
CA GLU A 191 8.72 -6.70 -7.15
C GLU A 191 9.96 -6.80 -6.25
N ALA A 192 10.66 -7.93 -6.32
CA ALA A 192 11.88 -8.16 -5.57
C ALA A 192 12.99 -7.16 -5.97
N PRO A 193 13.89 -6.77 -5.04
CA PRO A 193 15.10 -6.05 -5.41
C PRO A 193 15.95 -6.90 -6.37
N GLU A 194 16.69 -6.23 -7.25
CA GLU A 194 17.48 -6.90 -8.29
C GLU A 194 18.91 -7.20 -7.82
N THR A 195 19.41 -6.43 -6.86
CA THR A 195 20.81 -6.49 -6.44
C THR A 195 21.03 -7.22 -5.12
N PHE A 196 19.97 -7.59 -4.40
CA PHE A 196 20.08 -8.22 -3.09
C PHE A 196 18.80 -8.92 -2.62
N LYS A 197 18.95 -9.74 -1.59
CA LYS A 197 17.88 -10.41 -0.86
C LYS A 197 18.15 -10.39 0.65
N ILE A 198 17.12 -10.68 1.44
CA ILE A 198 17.20 -10.95 2.87
C ILE A 198 17.16 -12.45 3.08
N VAL A 199 18.17 -12.98 3.76
CA VAL A 199 18.20 -14.36 4.24
C VAL A 199 17.96 -14.38 5.75
N LYS A 200 16.98 -15.17 6.19
CA LYS A 200 16.72 -15.37 7.62
C LYS A 200 17.84 -16.20 8.21
N ARG A 201 18.55 -15.66 9.19
CA ARG A 201 19.46 -16.41 10.06
C ARG A 201 18.86 -16.53 11.44
N LYS A 202 19.03 -17.71 12.03
CA LYS A 202 18.72 -17.96 13.43
C LYS A 202 20.01 -17.86 14.22
N ASP A 203 20.03 -16.97 15.19
CA ASP A 203 21.14 -16.87 16.13
C ASP A 203 21.27 -18.20 16.90
N PRO A 204 22.44 -18.86 16.88
CA PRO A 204 22.62 -20.16 17.52
C PRO A 204 22.50 -20.08 19.05
N VAL A 205 22.80 -18.93 19.66
CA VAL A 205 22.77 -18.67 21.10
C VAL A 205 21.40 -18.14 21.52
N THR A 206 20.96 -17.01 20.96
CA THR A 206 19.72 -16.35 21.40
C THR A 206 18.46 -16.98 20.81
N LYS A 207 18.60 -17.87 19.81
CA LYS A 207 17.52 -18.48 19.01
C LYS A 207 16.61 -17.49 18.30
N LYS A 208 16.93 -16.19 18.32
CA LYS A 208 16.20 -15.14 17.61
C LYS A 208 16.50 -15.20 16.12
N ASN A 209 15.51 -14.85 15.31
CA ASN A 209 15.69 -14.69 13.88
C ASN A 209 16.13 -13.27 13.56
N SER A 210 17.05 -13.12 12.60
CA SER A 210 17.46 -11.85 12.02
C SER A 210 17.50 -11.97 10.50
N GLY A 211 17.27 -10.86 9.80
CA GLY A 211 17.48 -10.78 8.36
C GLY A 211 18.92 -10.34 8.08
N GLU A 212 19.60 -11.07 7.21
CA GLU A 212 20.91 -10.70 6.70
C GLU A 212 20.78 -10.28 5.23
N LEU A 213 21.31 -9.11 4.88
CA LEU A 213 21.42 -8.66 3.50
C LEU A 213 22.47 -9.49 2.77
N GLN A 214 22.08 -10.10 1.64
CA GLN A 214 22.98 -10.84 0.77
C GLN A 214 22.84 -10.34 -0.67
N PRO A 215 23.94 -10.16 -1.41
CA PRO A 215 23.87 -9.86 -2.84
C PRO A 215 23.20 -11.02 -3.59
N ILE A 216 22.58 -10.70 -4.73
CA ILE A 216 22.04 -11.67 -5.70
C ILE A 216 23.11 -11.99 -6.75
#